data_AF-A0A661WJJ3-F1
#
_entry.id   AF-A0A661WJJ3-F1
#
_cell.length_a   1.000
_cell.length_b   1.000
_cell.length_c   1.000
_cell.angle_alpha   90.00
_cell.angle_beta   90.00
_cell.angle_gamma   90.00
#
_symmetry.space_group_name_H-M   'P 1'
#
loop_
_entity.id
_entity.type
_entity.pdbx_description
1 polymer ?
#
loop_
_entity_poly.entity_id
_entity_poly.type
_entity_poly.pdbx_seq_one_letter_code
_entity_poly.pdbx_strand_id
1 'polypeptide(L)'
;MKFWQKYIKEIAIIAGVILLTILMMDYNTRLEKLNQLNEKALTVRIKATAAIETQISLQTQIAEANSESVTEREARNNGEIQAGDQRIIPLPATGAPLIDTVLPTPVPERIKKWEVWVALFFGE
;
A
#
# COMPACT_ATOMS: atom_id res chain seq x y z
N MET A 1 -16.66 -51.38 -47.37
CA MET A 1 -16.54 -50.67 -46.06
C MET A 1 -15.11 -50.30 -45.62
N LYS A 2 -14.02 -50.82 -46.22
CA LYS A 2 -12.64 -50.50 -45.78
C LYS A 2 -12.13 -49.09 -46.15
N PHE A 3 -12.64 -48.48 -47.23
CA PHE A 3 -12.22 -47.14 -47.65
C PHE A 3 -12.65 -46.04 -46.66
N TRP A 4 -13.85 -46.15 -46.08
CA TRP A 4 -14.37 -45.19 -45.09
C TRP A 4 -13.55 -45.14 -43.79
N GLN A 5 -12.95 -46.27 -43.37
CA GLN A 5 -12.11 -46.29 -42.17
C GLN A 5 -10.76 -45.58 -42.35
N LYS A 6 -10.22 -45.50 -43.57
CA LYS A 6 -8.99 -44.72 -43.82
C LYS A 6 -9.25 -43.23 -43.65
N TYR A 7 -10.33 -42.72 -44.24
CA TYR A 7 -10.71 -41.31 -44.12
C TYR A 7 -11.02 -40.92 -42.67
N ILE A 8 -11.68 -41.77 -41.89
CA ILE A 8 -11.93 -41.50 -40.46
C ILE A 8 -10.63 -41.37 -39.67
N LYS A 9 -9.63 -42.23 -39.93
CA LYS A 9 -8.32 -42.14 -39.25
C LYS A 9 -7.56 -40.87 -39.62
N GLU A 10 -7.55 -40.50 -40.90
CA GLU A 10 -6.95 -39.24 -41.36
C GLU A 10 -7.64 -38.01 -40.76
N ILE A 11 -8.98 -37.99 -40.74
CA ILE A 11 -9.76 -36.91 -40.14
C ILE A 11 -9.49 -36.82 -38.63
N ALA A 12 -9.40 -37.95 -37.92
CA ALA A 12 -9.10 -37.97 -36.49
C ALA A 12 -7.70 -37.40 -36.18
N ILE A 13 -6.71 -37.71 -37.03
CA ILE A 13 -5.35 -37.16 -36.88
C ILE A 13 -5.36 -35.66 -37.11
N ILE A 14 -6.01 -35.19 -38.19
CA ILE A 14 -6.11 -33.75 -38.50
C ILE A 14 -6.85 -33.01 -37.38
N ALA A 15 -7.97 -33.54 -36.90
CA ALA A 15 -8.71 -32.97 -35.78
C ALA A 15 -7.87 -32.93 -34.49
N GLY A 16 -7.09 -33.98 -34.22
CA GLY A 16 -6.17 -34.03 -33.09
C GLY A 16 -5.10 -32.94 -33.16
N VAL A 17 -4.51 -32.72 -34.34
CA VAL A 17 -3.51 -31.66 -34.55
C VAL A 17 -4.14 -30.28 -34.35
N ILE A 18 -5.33 -30.03 -34.90
CA ILE A 18 -6.05 -28.75 -34.73
C ILE A 18 -6.39 -28.51 -33.26
N LEU A 19 -6.84 -29.54 -32.54
CA LEU A 19 -7.13 -29.42 -31.11
C LEU A 19 -5.87 -29.06 -30.33
N LEU A 20 -4.75 -29.68 -30.66
CA LEU A 20 -3.47 -29.45 -30.00
C LEU A 20 -2.95 -28.02 -30.25
N THR A 21 -3.09 -27.49 -31.46
CA THR A 21 -2.70 -26.10 -31.76
C THR A 21 -3.56 -25.09 -31.02
N ILE A 22 -4.87 -25.31 -30.93
CA ILE A 22 -5.79 -24.46 -30.15
C ILE A 22 -5.41 -24.48 -28.67
N LEU A 23 -5.13 -25.67 -28.12
CA LEU A 23 -4.74 -25.81 -26.72
C LEU A 23 -3.42 -25.09 -26.42
N MET A 24 -2.43 -25.22 -27.30
CA MET A 24 -1.16 -24.51 -27.17
C MET A 24 -1.35 -23.00 -27.19
N MET A 25 -2.23 -22.50 -28.08
CA MET A 25 -2.53 -21.08 -28.17
C MET A 25 -3.20 -20.56 -26.90
N ASP A 26 -4.26 -21.21 -26.42
CA ASP A 26 -4.96 -20.81 -25.19
C ASP A 26 -4.04 -20.87 -23.96
N TYR A 27 -3.24 -21.94 -23.85
CA TYR A 27 -2.27 -22.08 -22.77
C TYR A 27 -1.23 -20.96 -22.80
N ASN A 28 -0.67 -20.65 -23.97
CA ASN A 28 0.33 -19.60 -24.11
C ASN A 28 -0.24 -18.23 -23.77
N THR A 29 -1.44 -17.90 -24.25
CA THR A 29 -2.11 -16.62 -23.92
C THR A 29 -2.42 -16.51 -22.43
N ARG A 30 -2.83 -17.60 -21.77
CA ARG A 30 -3.08 -17.60 -20.33
C ARG A 30 -1.79 -17.39 -19.54
N LEU A 31 -0.70 -18.05 -19.91
CA LEU A 31 0.60 -17.86 -19.26
C LEU A 31 1.10 -16.43 -19.40
N GLU A 32 1.01 -15.85 -20.59
CA GLU A 32 1.40 -14.46 -20.81
C GLU A 32 0.59 -13.50 -19.94
N LYS A 33 -0.74 -13.69 -19.90
CA LYS A 33 -1.62 -12.88 -19.04
C LYS A 33 -1.29 -13.03 -17.56
N LEU A 34 -0.99 -14.25 -17.10
CA LEU A 34 -0.58 -14.52 -15.71
C LEU A 34 0.74 -13.82 -15.37
N ASN A 35 1.73 -13.90 -16.26
CA ASN A 35 3.01 -13.22 -16.07
C ASN A 35 2.83 -11.70 -16.00
N GLN A 36 2.07 -11.11 -16.92
CA GLN A 36 1.79 -9.67 -16.90
C GLN A 36 1.08 -9.23 -15.61
N LEU A 37 0.11 -10.01 -15.13
CA LEU A 37 -0.59 -9.72 -13.87
C LEU A 37 0.34 -9.83 -12.66
N ASN A 38 1.23 -10.82 -12.66
CA ASN A 38 2.21 -11.01 -11.59
C ASN A 38 3.22 -9.86 -11.53
N GLU A 39 3.73 -9.40 -12.67
CA GLU A 39 4.64 -8.24 -12.74
C GLU A 39 3.98 -6.96 -12.23
N LYS A 40 2.71 -6.72 -12.61
CA LYS A 40 1.92 -5.59 -12.09
C LYS A 40 1.75 -5.69 -10.58
N ALA A 41 1.42 -6.88 -10.06
CA ALA A 41 1.27 -7.11 -8.63
C ALA A 41 2.58 -6.88 -7.86
N LEU A 42 3.72 -7.33 -8.40
CA LEU A 42 5.04 -7.08 -7.82
C LEU A 42 5.35 -5.58 -7.76
N THR A 43 5.09 -4.84 -8.83
CA THR A 43 5.32 -3.40 -8.88
C THR A 43 4.46 -2.65 -7.86
N VAL A 44 3.19 -3.01 -7.73
CA VAL A 44 2.29 -2.41 -6.73
C VAL A 44 2.76 -2.73 -5.30
N ARG A 45 3.19 -3.97 -5.04
CA ARG A 45 3.73 -4.35 -3.72
C ARG A 45 4.98 -3.54 -3.36
N ILE A 46 5.92 -3.38 -4.29
CA ILE A 46 7.13 -2.59 -4.06
C ILE A 46 6.76 -1.14 -3.72
N LYS A 47 5.87 -0.52 -4.50
CA LYS A 47 5.40 0.86 -4.23
C LYS A 47 4.72 0.98 -2.87
N ALA A 48 3.90 0.00 -2.50
CA ALA A 48 3.23 -0.02 -1.20
C ALA A 48 4.22 -0.14 -0.04
N THR A 49 5.23 -1.01 -0.14
CA THR A 49 6.28 -1.13 0.86
C THR A 49 7.05 0.17 1.02
N ALA A 50 7.48 0.79 -0.08
CA ALA A 50 8.19 2.07 -0.05
C ALA A 50 7.36 3.19 0.62
N ALA A 51 6.05 3.23 0.35
CA ALA A 51 5.15 4.19 0.98
C ALA A 51 5.00 3.94 2.50
N ILE A 52 4.91 2.68 2.93
CA ILE A 52 4.84 2.31 4.36
C ILE A 52 6.15 2.68 5.07
N GLU A 53 7.30 2.38 4.48
CA GLU A 53 8.61 2.74 5.05
C GLU A 53 8.76 4.25 5.19
N THR A 54 8.34 5.02 4.18
CA THR A 54 8.34 6.49 4.23
C THR A 54 7.42 6.99 5.35
N GLN A 55 6.22 6.43 5.47
CA GLN A 55 5.29 6.80 6.54
C GLN A 55 5.87 6.54 7.93
N ILE A 56 6.52 5.39 8.13
CA ILE A 56 7.18 5.05 9.40
C ILE A 56 8.29 6.07 9.69
N SER A 57 9.15 6.37 8.72
CA SER A 57 10.21 7.37 8.90
C SER A 57 9.67 8.75 9.27
N LEU A 58 8.60 9.20 8.61
CA LEU A 58 7.96 10.48 8.92
C LEU A 58 7.30 10.48 10.30
N GLN A 59 6.65 9.39 10.70
CA GLN A 59 6.09 9.26 12.06
C GLN A 59 7.18 9.31 13.13
N THR A 60 8.32 8.66 12.90
CA THR A 60 9.46 8.73 13.81
C THR A 60 10.00 10.15 13.91
N GLN A 61 10.18 10.86 12.79
CA GLN A 61 10.62 12.25 12.79
C GLN A 61 9.65 13.18 13.53
N ILE A 62 8.34 12.98 13.35
CA ILE A 62 7.32 13.75 14.09
C ILE A 62 7.40 13.44 15.59
N ALA A 63 7.59 12.18 15.98
CA ALA A 63 7.74 11.80 17.38
C ALA A 63 9.01 12.38 18.01
N GLU A 64 10.14 12.38 17.28
CA GLU A 64 11.39 13.00 17.71
C GLU A 64 11.26 14.52 17.83
N ALA A 65 10.65 15.19 16.85
CA ALA A 65 10.43 16.63 16.86
C ALA A 65 9.51 17.08 18.00
N ASN A 66 8.50 16.27 18.34
CA ASN A 66 7.62 16.51 19.49
C ASN A 66 8.21 16.05 20.83
N SER A 67 9.40 15.45 20.84
CA SER A 67 10.00 14.97 22.08
C SER A 67 10.51 16.14 22.91
N GLU A 68 10.18 16.13 24.21
CA GLU A 68 10.58 17.20 25.13
C GLU A 68 12.10 17.41 25.15
N SER A 69 12.88 16.34 24.98
CA SER A 69 14.34 16.38 24.95
C SER A 69 14.93 17.15 23.77
N VAL A 70 14.23 17.17 22.63
CA VAL A 70 14.67 17.90 21.43
C VAL A 70 14.29 19.37 21.57
N THR A 71 13.08 19.66 22.03
CA THR A 71 12.62 21.02 22.31
C THR A 71 13.48 21.70 23.37
N GLU A 72 13.82 21.01 24.46
CA GLU A 72 14.68 21.57 25.53
C GLU A 72 16.10 21.83 25.03
N ARG A 73 16.67 20.91 24.24
CA ARG A 73 18.01 21.08 23.67
C ARG A 73 18.06 22.28 22.73
N GLU A 74 17.05 22.43 21.89
CA GLU A 74 16.93 23.57 20.97
C GLU A 74 16.76 24.88 21.75
N ALA A 75 15.90 24.90 22.77
CA ALA A 75 15.73 26.07 23.64
C ALA A 75 17.04 26.46 24.36
N ARG A 76 17.86 25.49 24.78
CA ARG A 76 19.20 25.76 25.34
C ARG A 76 20.15 26.32 24.29
N ASN A 77 20.17 25.75 23.09
CA ASN A 77 21.02 26.22 21.98
C ASN A 77 20.67 27.65 21.56
N ASN A 78 19.38 27.99 21.54
CA ASN A 78 18.89 29.31 21.17
C ASN A 78 18.97 30.33 22.32
N GLY A 79 19.43 29.92 23.50
CA GLY A 79 19.59 30.78 24.67
C GLY A 79 18.28 31.17 25.35
N GLU A 80 17.18 30.47 25.05
CA GLU A 80 15.86 30.70 25.65
C GLU A 80 15.79 30.16 27.09
N ILE A 81 16.58 29.13 27.40
CA ILE A 81 16.69 28.54 28.75
C ILE A 81 18.15 28.26 29.12
N GLN A 82 18.51 28.45 30.39
CA GLN A 82 19.86 28.28 30.91
C GLN A 82 20.00 27.08 31.86
N ALA A 83 21.23 26.72 32.20
CA ALA A 83 21.50 25.66 33.17
C ALA A 83 21.07 26.12 34.57
N GLY A 84 20.05 25.47 35.13
CA GLY A 84 19.48 25.81 36.45
C GLY A 84 18.05 26.36 36.39
N ASP A 85 17.52 26.68 35.19
CA ASP A 85 16.14 27.11 35.05
C ASP A 85 15.15 25.98 35.40
N GLN A 86 14.13 26.32 36.19
CA GLN A 86 13.06 25.39 36.57
C GLN A 86 11.84 25.56 35.65
N ARG A 87 11.31 24.43 35.18
CA ARG A 87 10.09 24.41 34.36
C ARG A 87 8.89 24.80 35.22
N ILE A 88 8.25 25.91 34.88
CA ILE A 88 6.99 26.33 35.50
C ILE A 88 5.89 26.11 34.46
N ILE A 89 4.89 25.30 34.80
CA ILE A 89 3.70 25.11 33.96
C ILE A 89 2.63 26.06 34.50
N PRO A 90 2.25 27.14 33.77
CA PRO A 90 1.19 28.03 34.22
C PRO A 90 -0.13 27.25 34.26
N LEU A 91 -0.76 27.19 35.43
CA LEU A 91 -2.12 26.72 35.55
C LEU A 91 -3.06 27.88 35.17
N PRO A 92 -4.12 27.63 34.38
CA PRO A 92 -5.07 28.67 34.05
C PRO A 92 -5.73 29.20 35.33
N ALA A 93 -5.85 30.51 35.44
CA ALA A 93 -6.61 31.14 36.52
C ALA A 93 -8.07 30.65 36.46
N THR A 94 -8.69 30.46 37.62
CA THR A 94 -10.09 30.00 37.71
C THR A 94 -11.01 30.96 36.93
N GLY A 95 -11.61 30.48 35.83
CA GLY A 95 -12.48 31.27 34.95
C GLY A 95 -11.82 31.81 33.67
N ALA A 96 -10.54 31.51 33.39
CA ALA A 96 -9.90 31.84 32.12
C ALA A 96 -10.51 31.02 30.95
N PRO A 97 -10.74 31.63 29.78
CA PRO A 97 -11.18 30.90 28.60
C PRO A 97 -10.11 29.87 28.20
N LEU A 98 -10.55 28.64 27.91
CA LEU A 98 -9.67 27.58 27.44
C LEU A 98 -9.04 28.04 26.12
N ILE A 99 -7.72 27.94 26.01
CA ILE A 99 -6.99 28.18 24.76
C ILE A 99 -7.53 27.17 23.74
N ASP A 100 -7.87 27.64 22.54
CA ASP A 100 -8.33 26.78 21.45
C ASP A 100 -7.26 25.71 21.18
N THR A 101 -7.49 24.51 21.69
CA THR A 101 -6.67 23.34 21.40
C THR A 101 -6.72 23.14 19.90
N VAL A 102 -5.58 23.30 19.23
CA VAL A 102 -5.43 22.94 17.82
C VAL A 102 -5.90 21.49 17.67
N LEU A 103 -7.04 21.31 17.00
CA LEU A 103 -7.58 19.98 16.73
C LEU A 103 -6.47 19.17 16.04
N PRO A 104 -6.10 17.99 16.56
CA PRO A 104 -5.08 17.18 15.94
C PRO A 104 -5.48 16.91 14.49
N THR A 105 -4.52 17.02 13.57
CA THR A 105 -4.71 16.66 12.17
C THR A 105 -5.33 15.26 12.12
N PRO A 106 -6.48 15.07 11.45
CA PRO A 106 -7.14 13.78 11.44
C PRO A 106 -6.17 12.73 10.91
N VAL A 107 -5.95 11.68 11.72
CA VAL A 107 -5.14 10.54 11.29
C VAL A 107 -5.86 9.93 10.08
N PRO A 108 -5.18 9.80 8.92
CA PRO A 108 -5.81 9.19 7.75
C PRO A 108 -6.30 7.79 8.14
N GLU A 109 -7.60 7.55 7.97
CA GLU A 109 -8.22 6.29 8.35
C GLU A 109 -7.60 5.17 7.52
N ARG A 110 -7.08 4.14 8.19
CA ARG A 110 -6.50 2.99 7.52
C ARG A 110 -7.63 2.19 6.87
N ILE A 111 -7.76 2.33 5.54
CA ILE A 111 -8.72 1.58 4.73
C ILE A 111 -8.53 0.07 5.00
N LYS A 112 -9.62 -0.60 5.37
CA LYS A 112 -9.63 -2.04 5.66
C LYS A 112 -9.53 -2.79 4.34
N LYS A 113 -8.87 -3.97 4.36
CA LYS A 113 -8.65 -4.77 3.14
C LYS A 113 -9.93 -5.07 2.36
N TRP A 114 -11.06 -5.27 3.04
CA TRP A 114 -12.35 -5.56 2.39
C TRP A 114 -12.94 -4.35 1.66
N GLU A 115 -12.70 -3.12 2.14
CA GLU A 115 -13.18 -1.88 1.50
C GLU A 115 -12.50 -1.70 0.13
N VAL A 116 -11.22 -2.07 0.04
CA VAL A 116 -10.47 -2.11 -1.23
C VAL A 116 -11.09 -3.10 -2.20
N TRP A 117 -11.49 -4.29 -1.73
CA TRP A 117 -12.16 -5.28 -2.57
C TRP A 117 -13.52 -4.79 -3.06
N VAL A 118 -14.32 -4.18 -2.18
CA VAL A 118 -15.63 -3.62 -2.57
C VAL A 118 -15.45 -2.51 -3.61
N ALA A 119 -14.53 -1.57 -3.41
CA ALA A 119 -14.24 -0.52 -4.38
C ALA A 119 -13.75 -1.08 -5.73
N LEU A 120 -12.98 -2.17 -5.73
CA LEU A 120 -12.50 -2.81 -6.96
C LEU A 120 -13.62 -3.46 -7.78
N PHE A 121 -14.64 -4.00 -7.13
CA PHE A 121 -15.74 -4.71 -7.80
C PHE A 121 -16.98 -3.83 -8.07
N PHE A 122 -17.17 -2.77 -7.28
CA PHE A 122 -18.38 -1.97 -7.27
C PHE A 122 -18.14 -0.45 -7.27
N GLY A 123 -16.89 0.01 -7.38
CA GLY A 123 -16.59 1.42 -7.62
C GLY A 123 -16.83 1.77 -9.10
N GLU A 124 -17.49 2.90 -9.36
CA GLU A 124 -17.62 3.47 -10.71
C GLU A 124 -16.27 3.84 -11.34
#